data_AF-A0A2M7FNR0-F1
#
_entry.id   AF-A0A2M7FNR0-F1
#
_cell.length_a   1.000
_cell.length_b   1.000
_cell.length_c   1.000
_cell.angle_alpha   90.00
_cell.angle_beta   90.00
_cell.angle_gamma   90.00
#
_symmetry.space_group_name_H-M   'P 1'
#
loop_
_entity.id
_entity.type
_entity.pdbx_description
1 polymer ?
#
loop_
_entity_poly.entity_id
_entity_poly.type
_entity_poly.pdbx_seq_one_letter_code
_entity_poly.pdbx_strand_id
1 'polypeptide(L)'
;MNPFLKTYRLALTPLSPIHIGCGEDFEPTNYVIDEGVLYGFDPSRAVLSEAQKSELKSALASNSLLSIQRFFKKHAKTFQTLADVLIPVATGVAQQYAEKVGKVANREGDGKEVFNKLAMERAISTGAQQQPFIPGSSFKGALRTSILDAINARRTPLNVEYKYARDGGKGEARSTAGMEKTLLGGDFESSPLRLLKVSDLMPQLDVARRIQYAVNQKKREVRDRNGVLVSAKGPTVRKECVQPGQYRLFRGSIAVPNLEPHLGFSDRKGKRLTPATEIELRRVALDTHKYHVERLNAELNTLQQRGFVNPDWLAAVQQLLNGELKAKMSRGDAFLIRLGRYGGADSKTLSGEDVAHIKIMGAKRQPPTFEGTTKTVWLAAEHENDQKHLLPFGWAVVEIDPQGDLPQLKAWCEVQSKGRPDMTQLRQQFEADKQAAMQQKAEQAALAAQRLEAKKAEELAAQKRTEALASMSAQGQLIEALRQKCENWASKMPPHGNFKHQEANLAKAGLFQDANKLAAQALAEPQWSGHDKGALADMLEQCLSKVVAPWGRDERKKLKISALRGQ
;
A
#
# COMPACT_ATOMS: atom_id res chain seq x y z
N MET A 1 -27.57 -1.36 43.98
CA MET A 1 -26.25 -0.69 43.97
C MET A 1 -26.07 -0.03 42.61
N ASN A 2 -25.79 1.27 42.55
CA ASN A 2 -25.44 1.91 41.28
C ASN A 2 -24.07 1.40 40.84
N PRO A 3 -23.89 1.00 39.56
CA PRO A 3 -22.60 0.54 39.07
C PRO A 3 -21.56 1.67 39.14
N PHE A 4 -20.35 1.35 39.61
CA PHE A 4 -19.24 2.31 39.72
C PHE A 4 -18.83 2.90 38.36
N LEU A 5 -18.97 2.13 37.27
CA LEU A 5 -18.73 2.59 35.90
C LEU A 5 -20.02 2.50 35.09
N LYS A 6 -20.42 3.60 34.48
CA LYS A 6 -21.46 3.62 33.46
C LYS A 6 -20.83 3.66 32.08
N THR A 7 -21.06 2.60 31.31
CA THR A 7 -20.54 2.44 29.95
C THR A 7 -21.64 2.65 28.93
N TYR A 8 -21.36 3.50 27.94
CA TYR A 8 -22.25 3.84 26.85
C TYR A 8 -21.65 3.33 25.54
N ARG A 9 -22.46 2.68 24.71
CA ARG A 9 -22.07 2.20 23.39
C ARG A 9 -22.20 3.34 22.40
N LEU A 10 -21.20 3.51 21.56
CA LEU A 10 -21.21 4.51 20.49
C LEU A 10 -21.33 3.82 19.13
N ALA A 11 -22.11 4.42 18.24
CA ALA A 11 -22.10 4.10 16.82
C ALA A 11 -21.92 5.38 16.01
N LEU A 12 -20.91 5.41 15.14
CA LEU A 12 -20.56 6.56 14.33
C LEU A 12 -20.83 6.29 12.85
N THR A 13 -21.57 7.21 12.23
CA THR A 13 -21.86 7.21 10.79
C THR A 13 -21.18 8.42 10.13
N PRO A 14 -20.21 8.23 9.22
CA PRO A 14 -19.59 9.32 8.48
C PRO A 14 -20.61 10.02 7.57
N LEU A 15 -20.73 11.35 7.69
CA LEU A 15 -21.59 12.17 6.83
C LEU A 15 -20.82 12.84 5.69
N SER A 16 -19.52 13.03 5.85
CA SER A 16 -18.61 13.52 4.82
C SER A 16 -17.28 12.78 4.89
N PRO A 17 -16.37 12.94 3.91
CA PRO A 17 -15.10 12.23 3.94
C PRO A 17 -14.28 12.54 5.20
N ILE A 18 -13.72 11.52 5.84
CA ILE A 18 -12.91 11.66 7.07
C ILE A 18 -11.49 11.19 6.82
N HIS A 19 -10.52 12.04 7.16
CA HIS A 19 -9.10 11.70 7.15
C HIS A 19 -8.47 12.01 8.51
N ILE A 20 -7.95 10.98 9.16
CA ILE A 20 -7.10 11.05 10.34
C ILE A 20 -5.77 10.43 9.92
N GLY A 21 -4.70 11.21 9.85
CA GLY A 21 -3.41 10.73 9.32
C GLY A 21 -2.60 9.95 10.34
N CYS A 22 -1.80 8.98 9.88
CA CYS A 22 -0.81 8.28 10.70
C CYS A 22 0.56 8.97 10.75
N GLY A 23 0.79 9.98 9.91
CA GLY A 23 2.10 10.64 9.76
C GLY A 23 2.98 10.03 8.67
N GLU A 24 2.49 9.02 7.96
CA GLU A 24 3.16 8.40 6.81
C GLU A 24 2.42 8.70 5.49
N ASP A 25 3.16 8.67 4.39
CA ASP A 25 2.64 8.87 3.03
C ASP A 25 2.81 7.60 2.19
N PHE A 26 1.91 7.39 1.24
CA PHE A 26 2.19 6.59 0.07
C PHE A 26 3.13 7.39 -0.84
N GLU A 27 4.28 6.83 -1.14
CA GLU A 27 5.30 7.41 -2.01
C GLU A 27 5.37 6.57 -3.29
N PRO A 28 5.70 7.15 -4.46
CA PRO A 28 5.71 6.44 -5.74
C PRO A 28 6.88 5.41 -5.88
N THR A 29 7.32 4.87 -4.75
CA THR A 29 8.26 3.78 -4.50
C THR A 29 7.63 2.63 -3.69
N ASN A 30 6.49 2.87 -3.03
CA ASN A 30 5.74 1.90 -2.22
C ASN A 30 4.28 1.75 -2.69
N TYR A 31 3.95 2.29 -3.87
CA TYR A 31 2.69 2.05 -4.54
C TYR A 31 2.80 2.12 -6.07
N VAL A 32 1.82 1.50 -6.74
CA VAL A 32 1.50 1.75 -8.14
C VAL A 32 0.00 1.95 -8.30
N ILE A 33 -0.43 2.69 -9.33
CA ILE A 33 -1.85 2.88 -9.64
C ILE A 33 -2.14 2.25 -11.00
N ASP A 34 -3.18 1.42 -11.02
CA ASP A 34 -3.66 0.73 -12.21
C ASP A 34 -5.18 0.62 -12.13
N GLU A 35 -5.86 0.82 -13.26
CA GLU A 35 -7.33 0.76 -13.37
C GLU A 35 -8.11 1.52 -12.27
N GLY A 36 -7.59 2.67 -11.82
CA GLY A 36 -8.23 3.50 -10.79
C GLY A 36 -8.05 2.97 -9.35
N VAL A 37 -7.16 2.02 -9.13
CA VAL A 37 -6.84 1.43 -7.83
C VAL A 37 -5.37 1.66 -7.51
N LEU A 38 -5.09 2.14 -6.29
CA LEU A 38 -3.75 2.14 -5.71
C LEU A 38 -3.47 0.78 -5.09
N TYR A 39 -2.34 0.19 -5.47
CA TYR A 39 -1.77 -1.03 -4.91
C TYR A 39 -0.58 -0.62 -4.03
N GLY A 40 -0.78 -0.61 -2.72
CA GLY A 40 0.27 -0.28 -1.75
C GLY A 40 0.99 -1.52 -1.27
N PHE A 41 2.32 -1.49 -1.27
CA PHE A 41 3.19 -2.62 -0.95
C PHE A 41 4.43 -2.16 -0.18
N ASP A 42 5.04 -3.07 0.57
CA ASP A 42 6.39 -2.88 1.09
C ASP A 42 7.42 -3.30 0.04
N PRO A 43 8.21 -2.35 -0.53
CA PRO A 43 9.18 -2.67 -1.58
C PRO A 43 10.28 -3.64 -1.09
N SER A 44 10.54 -3.73 0.22
CA SER A 44 11.56 -4.64 0.77
C SER A 44 11.19 -6.12 0.61
N ARG A 45 9.90 -6.43 0.42
CA ARG A 45 9.39 -7.79 0.21
C ARG A 45 9.57 -8.28 -1.23
N ALA A 46 10.03 -7.42 -2.14
CA ALA A 46 10.13 -7.75 -3.55
C ALA A 46 11.30 -8.69 -3.85
N VAL A 47 10.99 -9.87 -4.41
CA VAL A 47 12.00 -10.79 -4.94
C VAL A 47 12.29 -10.45 -6.39
N LEU A 48 13.32 -9.62 -6.59
CA LEU A 48 13.78 -9.13 -7.89
C LEU A 48 14.73 -10.13 -8.56
N SER A 49 14.67 -10.22 -9.89
CA SER A 49 15.69 -10.89 -10.70
C SER A 49 17.02 -10.12 -10.67
N GLU A 50 18.14 -10.76 -11.03
CA GLU A 50 19.44 -10.06 -11.10
C GLU A 50 19.40 -8.87 -12.08
N ALA A 51 18.67 -8.99 -13.19
CA ALA A 51 18.46 -7.87 -14.12
C ALA A 51 17.71 -6.71 -13.45
N GLN A 52 16.62 -7.00 -12.73
CA GLN A 52 15.85 -5.98 -12.01
C GLN A 52 16.65 -5.36 -10.86
N LYS A 53 17.44 -6.15 -10.13
CA LYS A 53 18.34 -5.65 -9.08
C LYS A 53 19.38 -4.70 -9.66
N SER A 54 19.98 -5.06 -10.80
CA SER A 54 20.97 -4.21 -11.48
C SER A 54 20.33 -2.90 -11.96
N GLU A 55 19.14 -2.96 -12.56
CA GLU A 55 18.38 -1.79 -13.00
C GLU A 55 18.03 -0.86 -11.81
N LEU A 56 17.55 -1.42 -10.71
CA LEU A 56 17.24 -0.65 -9.49
C LEU A 56 18.50 -0.02 -8.88
N LYS A 57 19.61 -0.77 -8.79
CA LYS A 57 20.90 -0.24 -8.32
C LYS A 57 21.38 0.93 -9.19
N SER A 58 21.25 0.82 -10.51
CA SER A 58 21.59 1.90 -11.44
C SER A 58 20.69 3.13 -11.22
N ALA A 59 19.39 2.93 -11.04
CA ALA A 59 18.44 4.00 -10.74
C ALA A 59 18.78 4.71 -9.41
N LEU A 60 19.13 3.97 -8.37
CA LEU A 60 19.57 4.51 -7.07
C LEU A 60 20.89 5.28 -7.19
N ALA A 61 21.86 4.75 -7.92
CA ALA A 61 23.16 5.40 -8.14
C ALA A 61 23.03 6.73 -8.89
N SER A 62 22.01 6.88 -9.75
CA SER A 62 21.73 8.15 -10.43
C SER A 62 21.21 9.27 -9.51
N ASN A 63 20.90 8.95 -8.25
CA ASN A 63 20.27 9.82 -7.25
C ASN A 63 19.03 10.59 -7.78
N SER A 64 18.34 10.01 -8.75
CA SER A 64 17.19 10.61 -9.42
C SER A 64 15.92 9.91 -9.00
N LEU A 65 15.06 10.61 -8.27
CA LEU A 65 13.72 10.14 -7.90
C LEU A 65 12.93 9.71 -9.15
N LEU A 66 13.14 10.36 -10.29
CA LEU A 66 12.48 9.99 -11.55
C LEU A 66 12.89 8.61 -12.04
N SER A 67 14.18 8.27 -11.98
CA SER A 67 14.68 6.95 -12.36
C SER A 67 14.07 5.85 -11.50
N ILE A 68 13.95 6.10 -10.19
CA ILE A 68 13.32 5.18 -9.23
C ILE A 68 11.83 5.02 -9.55
N GLN A 69 11.10 6.12 -9.76
CA GLN A 69 9.68 6.08 -10.14
C GLN A 69 9.45 5.32 -11.47
N ARG A 70 10.32 5.52 -12.46
CA ARG A 70 10.25 4.79 -13.75
C ARG A 70 10.43 3.30 -13.55
N PHE A 71 11.34 2.88 -12.67
CA PHE A 71 11.55 1.47 -12.36
C PHE A 71 10.29 0.82 -11.78
N PHE A 72 9.68 1.42 -10.75
CA PHE A 72 8.43 0.88 -10.17
C PHE A 72 7.27 0.90 -11.17
N LYS A 73 7.14 1.96 -11.97
CA LYS A 73 6.13 2.02 -13.05
C LYS A 73 6.34 0.90 -14.08
N LYS A 74 7.57 0.70 -14.54
CA LYS A 74 7.92 -0.30 -15.56
C LYS A 74 7.63 -1.72 -15.08
N HIS A 75 7.91 -2.00 -13.81
CA HIS A 75 7.70 -3.32 -13.19
C HIS A 75 6.42 -3.39 -12.36
N ALA A 76 5.42 -2.54 -12.62
CA ALA A 76 4.23 -2.38 -11.79
C ALA A 76 3.51 -3.70 -11.51
N LYS A 77 3.30 -4.56 -12.53
CA LYS A 77 2.67 -5.88 -12.34
C LYS A 77 3.42 -6.77 -11.35
N THR A 78 4.76 -6.69 -11.30
CA THR A 78 5.55 -7.43 -10.29
C THR A 78 5.21 -6.94 -8.88
N PHE A 79 5.18 -5.63 -8.69
CA PHE A 79 4.92 -5.03 -7.37
C PHE A 79 3.46 -5.11 -6.94
N GLN A 80 2.51 -5.12 -7.88
CA GLN A 80 1.09 -5.34 -7.59
C GLN A 80 0.89 -6.65 -6.82
N THR A 81 1.57 -7.74 -7.20
CA THR A 81 1.46 -9.03 -6.48
C THR A 81 1.88 -8.97 -5.01
N LEU A 82 2.63 -7.93 -4.61
CA LEU A 82 3.09 -7.69 -3.24
C LEU A 82 2.16 -6.77 -2.46
N ALA A 83 1.06 -6.29 -3.07
CA ALA A 83 0.17 -5.35 -2.42
C ALA A 83 -0.49 -5.97 -1.18
N ASP A 84 -0.39 -5.22 -0.09
CA ASP A 84 -1.07 -5.52 1.18
C ASP A 84 -2.31 -4.64 1.37
N VAL A 85 -2.45 -3.60 0.55
CA VAL A 85 -3.60 -2.71 0.57
C VAL A 85 -4.01 -2.30 -0.85
N LEU A 86 -5.31 -2.35 -1.11
CA LEU A 86 -5.94 -1.89 -2.34
C LEU A 86 -6.88 -0.74 -1.99
N ILE A 87 -6.70 0.41 -2.62
CA ILE A 87 -7.48 1.62 -2.34
C ILE A 87 -7.92 2.26 -3.65
N PRO A 88 -9.24 2.40 -3.91
CA PRO A 88 -9.73 3.19 -5.03
C PRO A 88 -9.18 4.61 -4.99
N VAL A 89 -8.87 5.19 -6.14
CA VAL A 89 -8.42 6.58 -6.24
C VAL A 89 -9.43 7.42 -7.01
N ALA A 90 -9.44 8.71 -6.75
CA ALA A 90 -10.18 9.67 -7.56
C ALA A 90 -9.67 9.69 -9.00
N THR A 91 -10.56 9.96 -9.96
CA THR A 91 -10.22 9.90 -11.38
C THR A 91 -9.07 10.85 -11.72
N GLY A 92 -9.10 12.07 -11.19
CA GLY A 92 -8.00 13.03 -11.36
C GLY A 92 -6.68 12.57 -10.74
N VAL A 93 -6.73 11.78 -9.66
CA VAL A 93 -5.52 11.21 -9.03
C VAL A 93 -4.88 10.16 -9.93
N ALA A 94 -5.69 9.26 -10.51
CA ALA A 94 -5.21 8.25 -11.47
C ALA A 94 -4.62 8.90 -12.72
N GLN A 95 -5.31 9.89 -13.30
CA GLN A 95 -4.83 10.65 -14.46
C GLN A 95 -3.50 11.35 -14.16
N GLN A 96 -3.43 12.08 -13.05
CA GLN A 96 -2.21 12.78 -12.65
C GLN A 96 -1.03 11.82 -12.45
N TYR A 97 -1.27 10.64 -11.85
CA TYR A 97 -0.24 9.62 -11.72
C TYR A 97 0.24 9.14 -13.09
N ALA A 98 -0.66 8.73 -13.98
CA ALA A 98 -0.32 8.23 -15.31
C ALA A 98 0.50 9.25 -16.12
N GLU A 99 0.10 10.52 -16.05
CA GLU A 99 0.73 11.64 -16.73
C GLU A 99 2.11 11.99 -16.18
N LYS A 100 2.27 12.06 -14.85
CA LYS A 100 3.43 12.69 -14.20
C LYS A 100 4.45 11.71 -13.63
N VAL A 101 4.09 10.46 -13.34
CA VAL A 101 5.02 9.50 -12.71
C VAL A 101 6.21 9.21 -13.63
N GLY A 102 7.43 9.42 -13.11
CA GLY A 102 8.67 9.26 -13.86
C GLY A 102 8.96 10.37 -14.89
N LYS A 103 8.24 11.50 -14.84
CA LYS A 103 8.46 12.67 -15.72
C LYS A 103 8.87 13.92 -14.94
N VAL A 104 9.65 14.80 -15.57
CA VAL A 104 10.08 16.08 -15.00
C VAL A 104 8.85 16.98 -14.85
N ALA A 105 8.64 17.59 -13.67
CA ALA A 105 7.43 18.36 -13.40
C ALA A 105 7.55 19.84 -13.81
N ASN A 106 8.72 20.45 -13.70
CA ASN A 106 9.09 21.77 -14.24
C ASN A 106 10.62 21.96 -14.19
N ARG A 107 11.16 22.80 -15.07
CA ARG A 107 12.54 23.34 -14.98
C ARG A 107 12.45 24.77 -14.43
N GLU A 108 13.01 25.05 -13.27
CA GLU A 108 13.11 26.43 -12.78
C GLU A 108 14.12 27.22 -13.64
N GLY A 109 13.99 28.55 -13.67
CA GLY A 109 14.88 29.46 -14.41
C GLY A 109 16.36 29.40 -13.99
N ASP A 110 16.66 28.69 -12.90
CA ASP A 110 18.00 28.44 -12.36
C ASP A 110 18.53 27.02 -12.71
N GLY A 111 17.85 26.30 -13.61
CA GLY A 111 18.25 24.97 -14.07
C GLY A 111 17.93 23.81 -13.11
N LYS A 112 17.37 24.08 -11.93
CA LYS A 112 16.91 23.05 -10.98
C LYS A 112 15.60 22.40 -11.44
N GLU A 113 15.60 21.08 -11.54
CA GLU A 113 14.41 20.29 -11.81
C GLU A 113 13.58 20.14 -10.53
N VAL A 114 12.31 20.56 -10.56
CA VAL A 114 11.36 20.31 -9.48
C VAL A 114 10.62 19.03 -9.81
N PHE A 115 10.74 18.03 -8.93
CA PHE A 115 10.10 16.73 -9.12
C PHE A 115 8.73 16.70 -8.44
N ASN A 116 7.74 16.10 -9.11
CA ASN A 116 6.47 15.84 -8.47
C ASN A 116 6.63 14.65 -7.51
N LYS A 117 6.53 14.91 -6.21
CA LYS A 117 6.64 13.87 -5.18
C LYS A 117 5.57 12.80 -5.32
N LEU A 118 4.41 13.15 -5.88
CA LEU A 118 3.25 12.26 -5.99
C LEU A 118 2.89 11.57 -4.66
N ALA A 119 3.30 12.13 -3.52
CA ALA A 119 2.99 11.60 -2.20
C ALA A 119 1.49 11.72 -1.91
N MET A 120 0.93 10.75 -1.18
CA MET A 120 -0.47 10.73 -0.77
C MET A 120 -0.55 10.40 0.72
N GLU A 121 -1.16 11.26 1.52
CA GLU A 121 -1.17 11.07 2.98
C GLU A 121 -2.07 9.88 3.37
N ARG A 122 -1.52 8.95 4.15
CA ARG A 122 -2.19 7.73 4.60
C ARG A 122 -3.11 7.99 5.79
N ALA A 123 -4.23 7.28 5.84
CA ALA A 123 -5.08 7.28 7.02
C ALA A 123 -4.47 6.37 8.11
N ILE A 124 -4.72 6.69 9.37
CA ILE A 124 -4.43 5.79 10.48
C ILE A 124 -5.27 4.52 10.32
N SER A 125 -4.61 3.38 10.45
CA SER A 125 -5.13 2.07 10.07
C SER A 125 -4.82 1.01 11.13
N THR A 126 -5.52 -0.12 11.06
CA THR A 126 -5.33 -1.28 11.94
C THR A 126 -5.54 -2.60 11.19
N GLY A 127 -4.99 -3.68 11.75
CA GLY A 127 -5.10 -5.04 11.22
C GLY A 127 -4.35 -5.27 9.90
N ALA A 128 -4.41 -6.52 9.42
CA ALA A 128 -3.70 -6.95 8.22
C ALA A 128 -4.14 -6.19 6.95
N GLN A 129 -5.43 -5.90 6.82
CA GLN A 129 -5.99 -5.14 5.69
C GLN A 129 -5.83 -3.62 5.83
N GLN A 130 -5.09 -3.15 6.85
CA GLN A 130 -4.86 -1.73 7.09
C GLN A 130 -6.16 -0.92 7.14
N GLN A 131 -7.21 -1.42 7.80
CA GLN A 131 -8.51 -0.74 7.81
C GLN A 131 -8.45 0.55 8.62
N PRO A 132 -8.92 1.70 8.09
CA PRO A 132 -8.99 2.93 8.86
C PRO A 132 -9.88 2.78 10.09
N PHE A 133 -9.54 3.47 11.17
CA PHE A 133 -10.37 3.55 12.37
C PHE A 133 -10.36 4.98 12.93
N ILE A 134 -11.22 5.26 13.91
CA ILE A 134 -11.26 6.56 14.58
C ILE A 134 -10.60 6.41 15.96
N PRO A 135 -9.39 6.96 16.18
CA PRO A 135 -8.73 6.86 17.48
C PRO A 135 -9.51 7.58 18.56
N GLY A 136 -9.61 6.98 19.74
CA GLY A 136 -10.27 7.51 20.92
C GLY A 136 -9.66 8.83 21.36
N SER A 137 -8.36 9.04 21.13
CA SER A 137 -7.67 10.32 21.36
C SER A 137 -8.16 11.43 20.43
N SER A 138 -8.36 11.15 19.14
CA SER A 138 -8.89 12.09 18.15
C SER A 138 -10.35 12.44 18.46
N PHE A 139 -11.15 11.42 18.79
CA PHE A 139 -12.54 11.59 19.19
C PHE A 139 -12.67 12.40 20.48
N LYS A 140 -11.91 12.04 21.52
CA LYS A 140 -11.87 12.75 22.80
C LYS A 140 -11.35 14.19 22.65
N GLY A 141 -10.43 14.44 21.73
CA GLY A 141 -9.97 15.79 21.40
C GLY A 141 -11.09 16.70 20.90
N ALA A 142 -11.96 16.19 20.02
CA ALA A 142 -13.13 16.93 19.55
C ALA A 142 -14.15 17.18 20.67
N LEU A 143 -14.45 16.16 21.49
CA LEU A 143 -15.31 16.33 22.68
C LEU A 143 -14.73 17.38 23.64
N ARG A 144 -13.43 17.30 23.94
CA ARG A 144 -12.72 18.24 24.80
C ARG A 144 -12.90 19.68 24.34
N THR A 145 -12.77 19.97 23.05
CA THR A 145 -12.97 21.32 22.52
C THR A 145 -14.39 21.81 22.78
N SER A 146 -15.41 20.99 22.54
CA SER A 146 -16.80 21.37 22.81
C SER A 146 -17.11 21.53 24.30
N ILE A 147 -16.50 20.72 25.18
CA ILE A 147 -16.63 20.85 26.63
C ILE A 147 -16.01 22.17 27.09
N LEU A 148 -14.79 22.49 26.64
CA LEU A 148 -14.14 23.75 26.94
C LEU A 148 -14.96 24.95 26.42
N ASP A 149 -15.55 24.83 25.23
CA ASP A 149 -16.39 25.86 24.63
C ASP A 149 -17.65 26.13 25.47
N ALA A 150 -18.32 25.06 25.91
CA ALA A 150 -19.49 25.14 26.76
C ALA A 150 -19.20 25.79 28.12
N ILE A 151 -18.09 25.42 28.77
CA ILE A 151 -17.65 26.03 30.03
C ILE A 151 -17.25 27.49 29.83
N ASN A 152 -16.53 27.79 28.74
CA ASN A 152 -16.12 29.15 28.43
C ASN A 152 -17.32 30.06 28.16
N ALA A 153 -18.40 29.52 27.58
CA ALA A 153 -19.67 30.20 27.38
C ALA A 153 -19.53 31.51 26.59
N ARG A 154 -18.72 31.47 25.52
CA ARG A 154 -18.40 32.61 24.63
C ARG A 154 -17.68 33.80 25.30
N ARG A 155 -17.17 33.63 26.52
CA ARG A 155 -16.40 34.67 27.23
C ARG A 155 -14.96 34.75 26.71
N THR A 156 -14.33 35.91 26.88
CA THR A 156 -12.89 36.05 26.60
C THR A 156 -12.08 35.14 27.53
N PRO A 157 -11.26 34.22 27.00
CA PRO A 157 -10.51 33.29 27.82
C PRO A 157 -9.45 34.02 28.66
N LEU A 158 -9.44 33.74 29.97
CA LEU A 158 -8.40 34.19 30.90
C LEU A 158 -7.18 33.27 30.81
N ASN A 159 -6.02 33.75 31.28
CA ASN A 159 -4.79 32.94 31.42
C ASN A 159 -4.27 32.32 30.10
N VAL A 160 -4.48 33.01 28.98
CA VAL A 160 -3.79 32.73 27.72
C VAL A 160 -2.52 33.57 27.66
N GLU A 161 -1.38 32.93 27.47
CA GLU A 161 -0.10 33.61 27.32
C GLU A 161 0.11 33.96 25.84
N TYR A 162 0.31 35.24 25.53
CA TYR A 162 0.59 35.71 24.17
C TYR A 162 2.04 36.16 24.02
N LYS A 163 2.61 35.95 22.85
CA LYS A 163 3.76 36.75 22.41
C LYS A 163 3.26 38.16 22.11
N TYR A 164 4.00 39.17 22.53
CA TYR A 164 3.69 40.56 22.18
C TYR A 164 4.47 40.96 20.94
N ALA A 165 3.80 41.63 20.00
CA ALA A 165 4.44 42.24 18.85
C ALA A 165 5.23 43.49 19.28
N ARG A 166 6.12 43.98 18.40
CA ARG A 166 6.98 45.16 18.70
C ARG A 166 6.19 46.44 18.97
N ASP A 167 4.95 46.51 18.50
CA ASP A 167 4.00 47.61 18.69
C ASP A 167 3.12 47.44 19.96
N GLY A 168 3.38 46.42 20.79
CA GLY A 168 2.61 46.13 22.00
C GLY A 168 1.30 45.36 21.76
N GLY A 169 0.96 45.05 20.50
CA GLY A 169 -0.24 44.27 20.16
C GLY A 169 -0.13 42.79 20.58
N LYS A 170 -1.28 42.13 20.79
CA LYS A 170 -1.36 40.67 21.00
C LYS A 170 -0.89 39.97 19.72
N GLY A 171 0.14 39.14 19.85
CA GLY A 171 0.65 38.28 18.80
C GLY A 171 0.20 36.82 18.99
N GLU A 172 1.07 35.89 18.61
CA GLU A 172 0.75 34.46 18.66
C GLU A 172 0.64 33.94 20.10
N ALA A 173 -0.41 33.16 20.40
CA ALA A 173 -0.53 32.48 21.68
C ALA A 173 0.68 31.55 21.89
N ARG A 174 1.40 31.77 22.99
CA ARG A 174 2.53 30.94 23.43
C ARG A 174 2.04 29.69 24.17
N SER A 175 0.99 29.84 24.99
CA SER A 175 0.43 28.75 25.79
C SER A 175 -1.04 28.98 26.10
N THR A 176 -1.84 27.93 25.96
CA THR A 176 -3.25 27.88 26.41
C THR A 176 -3.41 27.04 27.68
N ALA A 177 -2.33 26.54 28.27
CA ALA A 177 -2.39 25.62 29.41
C ALA A 177 -3.05 26.26 30.64
N GLY A 178 -2.76 27.54 30.94
CA GLY A 178 -3.38 28.27 32.05
C GLY A 178 -4.89 28.43 31.86
N MET A 179 -5.32 28.81 30.66
CA MET A 179 -6.73 28.89 30.28
C MET A 179 -7.45 27.55 30.50
N GLU A 180 -6.86 26.46 30.02
CA GLU A 180 -7.48 25.13 30.16
C GLU A 180 -7.56 24.66 31.61
N LYS A 181 -6.50 24.86 32.40
CA LYS A 181 -6.53 24.56 33.84
C LYS A 181 -7.64 25.35 34.53
N THR A 182 -7.82 26.61 34.15
CA THR A 182 -8.87 27.47 34.73
C THR A 182 -10.26 26.93 34.39
N LEU A 183 -10.51 26.63 33.11
CA LEU A 183 -11.82 26.11 32.66
C LEU A 183 -12.11 24.70 33.21
N LEU A 184 -11.10 23.85 33.34
CA LEU A 184 -11.26 22.47 33.78
C LEU A 184 -11.14 22.29 35.30
N GLY A 185 -10.90 23.35 36.08
CA GLY A 185 -10.76 23.26 37.53
C GLY A 185 -9.47 22.59 38.00
N GLY A 186 -8.38 22.76 37.26
CA GLY A 186 -7.01 22.43 37.65
C GLY A 186 -6.26 21.52 36.68
N ASP A 187 -5.24 20.82 37.20
CA ASP A 187 -4.33 19.95 36.46
C ASP A 187 -4.95 18.60 36.10
N PHE A 188 -4.17 17.72 35.45
CA PHE A 188 -4.61 16.40 35.02
C PHE A 188 -5.35 15.60 36.12
N GLU A 189 -4.85 15.63 37.36
CA GLU A 189 -5.45 14.89 38.50
C GLU A 189 -6.82 15.43 38.92
N SER A 190 -7.08 16.72 38.75
CA SER A 190 -8.37 17.34 39.09
C SER A 190 -9.27 17.56 37.88
N SER A 191 -8.75 17.38 36.68
CA SER A 191 -9.48 17.58 35.43
C SER A 191 -10.64 16.58 35.29
N PRO A 192 -11.85 17.04 34.95
CA PRO A 192 -12.98 16.16 34.68
C PRO A 192 -12.76 15.26 33.46
N LEU A 193 -11.89 15.67 32.53
CA LEU A 193 -11.56 14.87 31.34
C LEU A 193 -10.80 13.58 31.67
N ARG A 194 -10.20 13.44 32.86
CA ARG A 194 -9.56 12.18 33.27
C ARG A 194 -10.58 11.06 33.45
N LEU A 195 -11.82 11.41 33.76
CA LEU A 195 -12.92 10.49 34.04
C LEU A 195 -13.64 10.04 32.78
N LEU A 196 -13.60 10.85 31.72
CA LEU A 196 -14.16 10.51 30.41
C LEU A 196 -13.24 9.50 29.70
N LYS A 197 -13.52 8.20 29.82
CA LYS A 197 -12.75 7.14 29.14
C LYS A 197 -13.37 6.88 27.78
N VAL A 198 -12.62 7.07 26.72
CA VAL A 198 -13.08 6.91 25.33
C VAL A 198 -12.26 5.78 24.72
N SER A 199 -12.91 4.73 24.24
CA SER A 199 -12.22 3.68 23.47
C SER A 199 -11.88 4.17 22.07
N ASP A 200 -11.01 3.45 21.37
CA ASP A 200 -10.97 3.57 19.91
C ASP A 200 -12.32 3.16 19.32
N LEU A 201 -12.69 3.80 18.23
CA LEU A 201 -13.90 3.53 17.46
C LEU A 201 -13.49 2.67 16.26
N MET A 202 -13.74 1.37 16.37
CA MET A 202 -13.26 0.34 15.45
C MET A 202 -14.30 0.07 14.35
N PRO A 203 -13.86 -0.18 13.10
CA PRO A 203 -14.76 -0.52 12.01
C PRO A 203 -15.48 -1.84 12.29
N GLN A 204 -16.76 -1.92 11.94
CA GLN A 204 -17.58 -3.14 12.07
C GLN A 204 -17.69 -3.93 10.76
N LEU A 205 -17.38 -3.26 9.66
CA LEU A 205 -17.45 -3.75 8.29
C LEU A 205 -16.19 -3.28 7.57
N ASP A 206 -15.95 -3.83 6.38
CA ASP A 206 -14.88 -3.30 5.53
C ASP A 206 -15.13 -1.83 5.20
N VAL A 207 -14.10 -1.01 5.41
CA VAL A 207 -14.21 0.44 5.33
C VAL A 207 -14.11 0.84 3.87
N ALA A 208 -15.19 1.39 3.31
CA ALA A 208 -15.12 2.09 2.04
C ALA A 208 -14.26 3.34 2.22
N ARG A 209 -13.11 3.34 1.54
CA ARG A 209 -12.11 4.41 1.56
C ARG A 209 -11.69 4.73 0.13
N ARG A 210 -11.15 5.93 -0.07
CA ARG A 210 -10.68 6.40 -1.37
C ARG A 210 -9.56 7.40 -1.21
N ILE A 211 -8.59 7.39 -2.11
CA ILE A 211 -7.64 8.50 -2.23
C ILE A 211 -8.24 9.59 -3.09
N GLN A 212 -8.36 10.79 -2.54
CA GLN A 212 -8.95 11.93 -3.23
C GLN A 212 -8.18 13.22 -2.93
N TYR A 213 -8.47 14.28 -3.68
CA TYR A 213 -7.86 15.57 -3.44
C TYR A 213 -8.48 16.27 -2.24
N ALA A 214 -7.66 17.00 -1.49
CA ALA A 214 -8.10 18.09 -0.63
C ALA A 214 -7.68 19.41 -1.29
N VAL A 215 -8.65 20.13 -1.84
CA VAL A 215 -8.45 21.42 -2.49
C VAL A 215 -8.70 22.56 -1.51
N ASN A 216 -7.84 23.58 -1.55
CA ASN A 216 -7.98 24.75 -0.70
C ASN A 216 -8.75 25.83 -1.47
N GLN A 217 -9.84 26.34 -0.89
CA GLN A 217 -10.67 27.37 -1.50
C GLN A 217 -10.76 28.59 -0.58
N LYS A 218 -10.66 29.80 -1.13
CA LYS A 218 -10.92 31.01 -0.34
C LYS A 218 -12.37 31.03 0.10
N LYS A 219 -12.68 31.50 1.30
CA LYS A 219 -14.08 31.65 1.77
C LYS A 219 -14.80 32.84 1.11
N ARG A 220 -14.06 33.93 0.83
CA ARG A 220 -14.56 35.11 0.12
C ARG A 220 -13.88 35.26 -1.23
N GLU A 221 -14.57 35.87 -2.20
CA GLU A 221 -13.93 36.30 -3.42
C GLU A 221 -12.89 37.36 -3.10
N VAL A 222 -11.71 37.21 -3.68
CA VAL A 222 -10.62 38.17 -3.57
C VAL A 222 -10.12 38.39 -4.98
N ARG A 223 -10.14 39.63 -5.43
CA ARG A 223 -9.61 40.02 -6.74
C ARG A 223 -8.27 40.72 -6.56
N ASP A 224 -7.37 40.53 -7.53
CA ASP A 224 -6.12 41.28 -7.59
C ASP A 224 -6.34 42.69 -8.16
N ARG A 225 -5.24 43.43 -8.33
CA ARG A 225 -5.28 44.81 -8.88
C ARG A 225 -5.82 44.88 -10.31
N ASN A 226 -5.81 43.76 -11.04
CA ASN A 226 -6.29 43.66 -12.41
C ASN A 226 -7.72 43.11 -12.48
N GLY A 227 -8.40 42.94 -11.34
CA GLY A 227 -9.77 42.43 -11.27
C GLY A 227 -9.89 40.90 -11.40
N VAL A 228 -8.76 40.17 -11.48
CA VAL A 228 -8.73 38.71 -11.64
C VAL A 228 -8.92 38.03 -10.29
N LEU A 229 -9.73 36.97 -10.25
CA LEU A 229 -9.95 36.20 -9.04
C LEU A 229 -8.65 35.51 -8.58
N VAL A 230 -8.33 35.70 -7.31
CA VAL A 230 -7.13 35.15 -6.68
C VAL A 230 -7.44 33.78 -6.09
N SER A 231 -6.89 32.72 -6.69
CA SER A 231 -6.93 31.36 -6.14
C SER A 231 -6.26 31.28 -4.77
N ALA A 232 -6.66 30.29 -3.96
CA ALA A 232 -5.93 29.98 -2.75
C ALA A 232 -4.54 29.45 -3.07
N LYS A 233 -3.55 29.75 -2.22
CA LYS A 233 -2.13 29.38 -2.43
C LYS A 233 -1.71 28.12 -1.64
N GLY A 234 -2.66 27.28 -1.22
CA GLY A 234 -2.35 26.04 -0.50
C GLY A 234 -1.97 24.93 -1.48
N PRO A 235 -0.96 24.09 -1.19
CA PRO A 235 -0.67 22.94 -2.05
C PRO A 235 -1.88 22.01 -2.03
N THR A 236 -2.36 21.63 -3.21
CA THR A 236 -3.37 20.57 -3.30
C THR A 236 -2.74 19.26 -2.86
N VAL A 237 -3.33 18.61 -1.86
CA VAL A 237 -2.83 17.37 -1.28
C VAL A 237 -3.75 16.20 -1.63
N ARG A 238 -3.19 15.00 -1.71
CA ARG A 238 -3.93 13.76 -2.01
C ARG A 238 -3.96 12.88 -0.76
N LYS A 239 -5.11 12.29 -0.45
CA LYS A 239 -5.33 11.68 0.87
C LYS A 239 -6.25 10.50 0.83
N GLU A 240 -5.88 9.46 1.56
CA GLU A 240 -6.78 8.37 1.92
C GLU A 240 -7.87 8.88 2.88
N CYS A 241 -9.13 8.79 2.46
CA CYS A 241 -10.29 9.24 3.23
C CYS A 241 -11.30 8.11 3.37
N VAL A 242 -11.82 7.92 4.58
CA VAL A 242 -13.06 7.16 4.81
C VAL A 242 -14.20 7.88 4.10
N GLN A 243 -14.97 7.16 3.29
CA GLN A 243 -16.06 7.74 2.52
C GLN A 243 -17.33 7.92 3.39
N PRO A 244 -18.17 8.93 3.10
CA PRO A 244 -19.45 9.14 3.81
C PRO A 244 -20.41 7.96 3.63
N GLY A 245 -21.57 7.95 4.30
CA GLY A 245 -22.64 7.00 3.96
C GLY A 245 -22.30 5.55 4.28
N GLN A 246 -21.74 5.31 5.46
CA GLN A 246 -21.46 3.96 5.97
C GLN A 246 -22.15 3.83 7.33
N TYR A 247 -23.33 3.22 7.32
CA TYR A 247 -24.26 3.19 8.45
C TYR A 247 -23.61 2.52 9.66
N ARG A 248 -23.48 3.26 10.77
CA ARG A 248 -22.89 2.80 12.04
C ARG A 248 -21.54 2.10 11.84
N LEU A 249 -20.74 2.59 10.89
CA LEU A 249 -19.48 1.97 10.48
C LEU A 249 -18.53 1.73 11.64
N PHE A 250 -18.34 2.74 12.50
CA PHE A 250 -17.42 2.63 13.62
C PHE A 250 -18.18 2.47 14.92
N ARG A 251 -17.74 1.54 15.77
CA ARG A 251 -18.28 1.36 17.12
C ARG A 251 -17.18 1.46 18.16
N GLY A 252 -17.56 2.02 19.30
CA GLY A 252 -16.71 2.15 20.45
C GLY A 252 -17.55 2.30 21.71
N SER A 253 -16.92 2.74 22.78
CA SER A 253 -17.60 3.00 24.04
C SER A 253 -17.02 4.21 24.76
N ILE A 254 -17.87 4.84 25.55
CA ILE A 254 -17.46 5.79 26.57
C ILE A 254 -17.81 5.23 27.92
N ALA A 255 -16.84 5.21 28.85
CA ALA A 255 -17.10 4.91 30.25
C ALA A 255 -16.91 6.18 31.09
N VAL A 256 -17.88 6.42 31.98
CA VAL A 256 -17.85 7.49 32.98
C VAL A 256 -18.07 6.87 34.36
N PRO A 257 -17.20 7.12 35.34
CA PRO A 257 -17.41 6.64 36.70
C PRO A 257 -18.55 7.39 37.40
N ASN A 258 -19.35 6.67 38.18
CA ASN A 258 -20.25 7.27 39.16
C ASN A 258 -19.44 7.72 40.38
N LEU A 259 -19.37 9.04 40.58
CA LEU A 259 -18.65 9.64 41.70
C LEU A 259 -19.57 10.17 42.81
N GLU A 260 -20.88 9.94 42.75
CA GLU A 260 -21.83 10.31 43.82
C GLU A 260 -21.32 9.92 45.22
N PRO A 261 -20.77 8.71 45.45
CA PRO A 261 -20.28 8.32 46.78
C PRO A 261 -19.05 9.09 47.25
N HIS A 262 -18.41 9.85 46.37
CA HIS A 262 -17.15 10.56 46.62
C HIS A 262 -17.30 12.09 46.55
N LEU A 263 -18.50 12.61 46.30
CA LEU A 263 -18.77 14.04 46.31
C LEU A 263 -18.48 14.64 47.69
N GLY A 264 -17.77 15.79 47.71
CA GLY A 264 -17.44 16.51 48.94
C GLY A 264 -16.26 15.96 49.73
N PHE A 265 -15.71 14.79 49.37
CA PHE A 265 -14.50 14.27 50.01
C PHE A 265 -13.24 15.01 49.55
N SER A 266 -12.35 15.23 50.51
CA SER A 266 -11.01 15.78 50.31
C SER A 266 -9.94 14.86 50.90
N ASP A 267 -8.72 14.93 50.37
CA ASP A 267 -7.57 14.27 50.97
C ASP A 267 -7.14 14.95 52.29
N ARG A 268 -6.11 14.40 52.95
CA ARG A 268 -5.55 14.94 54.21
C ARG A 268 -4.98 16.37 54.07
N LYS A 269 -4.76 16.85 52.84
CA LYS A 269 -4.27 18.20 52.53
C LYS A 269 -5.42 19.13 52.11
N GLY A 270 -6.67 18.68 52.20
CA GLY A 270 -7.86 19.46 51.82
C GLY A 270 -8.13 19.51 50.31
N LYS A 271 -7.39 18.75 49.49
CA LYS A 271 -7.61 18.71 48.03
C LYS A 271 -8.81 17.82 47.73
N ARG A 272 -9.79 18.34 46.99
CA ARG A 272 -10.97 17.59 46.56
C ARG A 272 -10.57 16.32 45.80
N LEU A 273 -11.21 15.20 46.14
CA LEU A 273 -10.98 13.90 45.48
C LEU A 273 -11.70 13.79 44.13
N THR A 274 -12.81 14.52 43.97
CA THR A 274 -13.58 14.59 42.72
C THR A 274 -13.32 15.92 41.98
N PRO A 275 -13.37 15.92 40.63
CA PRO A 275 -13.37 17.15 39.86
C PRO A 275 -14.48 18.11 40.29
N ALA A 276 -14.26 19.41 40.06
CA ALA A 276 -15.25 20.44 40.38
C ALA A 276 -16.49 20.34 39.49
N THR A 277 -16.31 19.92 38.24
CA THR A 277 -17.35 19.76 37.23
C THR A 277 -17.61 18.27 37.00
N GLU A 278 -18.85 17.84 37.12
CA GLU A 278 -19.26 16.48 36.76
C GLU A 278 -19.31 16.32 35.23
N ILE A 279 -18.95 15.13 34.74
CA ILE A 279 -19.10 14.78 33.33
C ILE A 279 -20.33 13.88 33.18
N GLU A 280 -21.41 14.45 32.65
CA GLU A 280 -22.56 13.67 32.21
C GLU A 280 -22.53 13.52 30.69
N LEU A 281 -22.52 12.28 30.18
CA LEU A 281 -22.34 12.05 28.74
C LEU A 281 -23.46 12.69 27.88
N ARG A 282 -24.71 12.67 28.35
CA ARG A 282 -25.83 13.29 27.61
C ARG A 282 -25.67 14.80 27.53
N ARG A 283 -25.19 15.44 28.60
CA ARG A 283 -24.85 16.86 28.57
C ARG A 283 -23.71 17.16 27.61
N VAL A 284 -22.64 16.34 27.64
CA VAL A 284 -21.54 16.44 26.66
C VAL A 284 -22.07 16.32 25.24
N ALA A 285 -22.96 15.38 24.95
CA ALA A 285 -23.56 15.21 23.63
C ALA A 285 -24.33 16.46 23.17
N LEU A 286 -25.12 17.07 24.06
CA LEU A 286 -25.85 18.31 23.77
C LEU A 286 -24.90 19.48 23.46
N ASP A 287 -23.88 19.65 24.28
CA ASP A 287 -22.88 20.71 24.12
C ASP A 287 -22.03 20.51 22.85
N THR A 288 -21.62 19.26 22.57
CA THR A 288 -20.93 18.87 21.33
C THR A 288 -21.81 19.14 20.11
N HIS A 289 -23.08 18.73 20.13
CA HIS A 289 -24.00 18.99 19.03
C HIS A 289 -24.18 20.50 18.79
N LYS A 290 -24.42 21.29 19.85
CA LYS A 290 -24.56 22.74 19.75
C LYS A 290 -23.32 23.40 19.13
N TYR A 291 -22.13 23.05 19.64
CA TYR A 291 -20.86 23.57 19.14
C TYR A 291 -20.67 23.31 17.64
N HIS A 292 -21.00 22.10 17.21
CA HIS A 292 -20.76 21.62 15.85
C HIS A 292 -21.85 22.03 14.86
N VAL A 293 -23.12 22.10 15.25
CA VAL A 293 -24.21 22.50 14.35
C VAL A 293 -24.10 23.96 13.93
N GLU A 294 -23.70 24.85 14.85
CA GLU A 294 -23.41 26.26 14.53
C GLU A 294 -22.31 26.38 13.47
N ARG A 295 -21.24 25.58 13.60
CA ARG A 295 -20.11 25.56 12.67
C ARG A 295 -20.44 24.92 11.33
N LEU A 296 -21.21 23.85 11.32
CA LEU A 296 -21.70 23.24 10.08
C LEU A 296 -22.53 24.26 9.30
N ASN A 297 -23.49 24.90 9.95
CA ASN A 297 -24.36 25.88 9.29
C ASN A 297 -23.57 27.07 8.72
N ALA A 298 -22.61 27.61 9.48
CA ALA A 298 -21.74 28.69 9.00
C ALA A 298 -20.87 28.27 7.80
N GLU A 299 -20.32 27.05 7.84
CA GLU A 299 -19.55 26.47 6.74
C GLU A 299 -20.44 26.27 5.50
N LEU A 300 -21.60 25.60 5.63
CA LEU A 300 -22.52 25.35 4.53
C LEU A 300 -23.01 26.66 3.89
N ASN A 301 -23.37 27.66 4.68
CA ASN A 301 -23.74 28.99 4.16
C ASN A 301 -22.63 29.58 3.29
N THR A 302 -21.38 29.51 3.75
CA THR A 302 -20.21 29.98 2.98
C THR A 302 -20.05 29.19 1.68
N LEU A 303 -20.17 27.86 1.74
CA LEU A 303 -19.99 27.00 0.57
C LEU A 303 -21.11 27.17 -0.46
N GLN A 304 -22.35 27.38 -0.01
CA GLN A 304 -23.50 27.68 -0.87
C GLN A 304 -23.33 29.02 -1.57
N GLN A 305 -22.99 30.08 -0.84
CA GLN A 305 -22.75 31.42 -1.41
C GLN A 305 -21.64 31.41 -2.46
N ARG A 306 -20.66 30.52 -2.30
CA ARG A 306 -19.54 30.35 -3.24
C ARG A 306 -19.80 29.34 -4.35
N GLY A 307 -20.92 28.62 -4.32
CA GLY A 307 -21.25 27.58 -5.30
C GLY A 307 -20.30 26.37 -5.25
N PHE A 308 -19.66 26.11 -4.12
CA PHE A 308 -18.64 25.06 -3.98
C PHE A 308 -19.23 23.68 -3.67
N VAL A 309 -20.22 23.64 -2.77
CA VAL A 309 -20.73 22.38 -2.21
C VAL A 309 -21.56 21.60 -3.22
N ASN A 310 -21.48 20.27 -3.16
CA ASN A 310 -22.39 19.39 -3.89
C ASN A 310 -23.85 19.61 -3.41
N PRO A 311 -24.77 20.04 -4.31
CA PRO A 311 -26.15 20.37 -3.92
C PRO A 311 -26.96 19.16 -3.46
N ASP A 312 -26.74 17.99 -4.06
CA ASP A 312 -27.47 16.75 -3.70
C ASP A 312 -27.06 16.28 -2.31
N TRP A 313 -25.75 16.27 -2.03
CA TRP A 313 -25.24 15.94 -0.69
C TRP A 313 -25.74 16.93 0.36
N LEU A 314 -25.73 18.23 0.04
CA LEU A 314 -26.19 19.29 0.93
C LEU A 314 -27.67 19.10 1.29
N ALA A 315 -28.54 18.96 0.29
CA ALA A 315 -29.97 18.76 0.51
C ALA A 315 -30.24 17.49 1.34
N ALA A 316 -29.54 16.40 1.01
CA ALA A 316 -29.69 15.13 1.71
C ALA A 316 -29.24 15.20 3.18
N VAL A 317 -28.12 15.87 3.47
CA VAL A 317 -27.65 16.05 4.86
C VAL A 317 -28.55 17.00 5.63
N GLN A 318 -29.04 18.08 5.03
CA GLN A 318 -30.00 18.97 5.68
C GLN A 318 -31.31 18.25 6.01
N GLN A 319 -31.83 17.43 5.10
CA GLN A 319 -33.01 16.61 5.35
C GLN A 319 -32.77 15.64 6.51
N LEU A 320 -31.63 14.95 6.52
CA LEU A 320 -31.25 14.00 7.56
C LEU A 320 -31.16 14.67 8.95
N LEU A 321 -30.50 15.83 9.05
CA LEU A 321 -30.33 16.57 10.31
C LEU A 321 -31.64 17.19 10.82
N ASN A 322 -32.57 17.54 9.91
CA ASN A 322 -33.88 18.07 10.26
C ASN A 322 -34.95 16.98 10.49
N GLY A 323 -34.65 15.73 10.11
CA GLY A 323 -35.53 14.57 10.24
C GLY A 323 -35.36 13.83 11.57
N GLU A 324 -35.27 12.49 11.52
CA GLU A 324 -35.27 11.62 12.70
C GLU A 324 -34.10 11.89 13.68
N LEU A 325 -32.97 12.38 13.18
CA LEU A 325 -31.82 12.73 14.01
C LEU A 325 -32.07 13.93 14.92
N LYS A 326 -32.92 14.88 14.51
CA LYS A 326 -33.20 16.09 15.28
C LYS A 326 -33.70 15.77 16.68
N ALA A 327 -34.64 14.85 16.79
CA ALA A 327 -35.20 14.42 18.07
C ALA A 327 -34.15 13.73 18.95
N LYS A 328 -33.34 12.84 18.38
CA LYS A 328 -32.24 12.16 19.10
C LYS A 328 -31.18 13.16 19.58
N MET A 329 -30.81 14.13 18.74
CA MET A 329 -29.85 15.18 19.07
C MET A 329 -30.35 16.10 20.18
N SER A 330 -31.63 16.47 20.16
CA SER A 330 -32.24 17.31 21.20
C SER A 330 -32.28 16.66 22.60
N ARG A 331 -32.23 15.32 22.67
CA ARG A 331 -32.20 14.55 23.93
C ARG A 331 -30.79 14.11 24.35
N GLY A 332 -29.77 14.44 23.56
CA GLY A 332 -28.42 13.91 23.77
C GLY A 332 -28.31 12.40 23.56
N ASP A 333 -29.22 11.78 22.79
CA ASP A 333 -29.10 10.38 22.34
C ASP A 333 -28.19 10.27 21.10
N ALA A 334 -27.96 11.38 20.41
CA ALA A 334 -27.03 11.48 19.29
C ALA A 334 -26.41 12.87 19.26
N PHE A 335 -25.32 13.04 18.53
CA PHE A 335 -24.73 14.37 18.31
C PHE A 335 -23.95 14.43 17.00
N LEU A 336 -23.84 15.65 16.48
CA LEU A 336 -22.99 15.96 15.33
C LEU A 336 -21.57 16.21 15.81
N ILE A 337 -20.59 15.68 15.10
CA ILE A 337 -19.17 15.88 15.41
C ILE A 337 -18.36 16.14 14.15
N ARG A 338 -17.27 16.91 14.28
CA ARG A 338 -16.26 17.06 13.24
C ARG A 338 -14.94 16.43 13.67
N LEU A 339 -14.41 15.51 12.86
CA LEU A 339 -13.23 14.70 13.13
C LEU A 339 -12.12 14.90 12.10
N GLY A 340 -10.88 14.66 12.52
CA GLY A 340 -9.72 14.57 11.65
C GLY A 340 -9.11 15.92 11.21
N ARG A 341 -8.38 15.88 10.10
CA ARG A 341 -7.73 17.05 9.49
C ARG A 341 -8.69 17.74 8.52
N TYR A 342 -8.31 18.92 8.02
CA TYR A 342 -9.06 19.71 7.04
C TYR A 342 -10.38 20.32 7.51
N GLY A 343 -10.72 20.16 8.80
CA GLY A 343 -11.82 20.89 9.42
C GLY A 343 -11.54 22.39 9.69
N GLY A 344 -10.39 22.89 9.27
CA GLY A 344 -9.94 24.25 9.55
C GLY A 344 -9.57 24.48 11.03
N ALA A 345 -9.03 25.67 11.32
CA ALA A 345 -8.80 26.11 12.69
C ALA A 345 -10.11 26.44 13.42
N ASP A 346 -11.15 26.88 12.68
CA ASP A 346 -12.45 27.24 13.25
C ASP A 346 -13.10 26.10 14.05
N SER A 347 -12.87 24.85 13.65
CA SER A 347 -13.42 23.65 14.32
C SER A 347 -12.55 23.18 15.50
N LYS A 348 -11.49 23.92 15.85
CA LYS A 348 -10.54 23.61 16.93
C LYS A 348 -10.33 24.78 17.89
N THR A 349 -11.11 25.85 17.73
CA THR A 349 -11.07 27.03 18.58
C THR A 349 -12.37 27.17 19.38
N LEU A 350 -12.29 27.90 20.49
CA LEU A 350 -13.47 28.26 21.26
C LEU A 350 -14.24 29.38 20.53
N SER A 351 -15.55 29.40 20.74
CA SER A 351 -16.51 30.36 20.19
C SER A 351 -16.55 31.60 21.07
N GLY A 352 -16.96 32.73 20.48
CA GLY A 352 -17.09 34.02 21.16
C GLY A 352 -16.39 35.13 20.38
N GLU A 353 -16.81 36.36 20.65
CA GLU A 353 -16.17 37.56 20.09
C GLU A 353 -14.76 37.71 20.69
N ASP A 354 -13.77 37.98 19.84
CA ASP A 354 -12.34 38.08 20.21
C ASP A 354 -11.74 36.88 20.96
N VAL A 355 -12.38 35.71 20.89
CA VAL A 355 -11.90 34.47 21.52
C VAL A 355 -10.90 33.74 20.63
N ALA A 356 -11.24 33.52 19.36
CA ALA A 356 -10.34 32.88 18.41
C ALA A 356 -9.29 33.88 17.90
N HIS A 357 -8.02 33.51 17.96
CA HIS A 357 -6.91 34.37 17.55
C HIS A 357 -6.02 33.65 16.52
N ILE A 358 -6.56 33.48 15.31
CA ILE A 358 -5.97 32.64 14.26
C ILE A 358 -4.97 33.46 13.44
N LYS A 359 -3.70 33.01 13.44
CA LYS A 359 -2.63 33.61 12.64
C LYS A 359 -2.86 33.39 11.15
N ILE A 360 -3.01 34.48 10.41
CA ILE A 360 -3.13 34.51 8.95
C ILE A 360 -1.84 35.10 8.37
N MET A 361 -1.16 34.29 7.56
CA MET A 361 0.06 34.73 6.87
C MET A 361 -0.27 35.75 5.76
N GLY A 362 0.42 36.89 5.79
CA GLY A 362 0.36 37.91 4.74
C GLY A 362 1.17 37.55 3.49
N ALA A 363 1.23 38.47 2.53
CA ALA A 363 2.13 38.33 1.39
C ALA A 363 3.61 38.32 1.83
N LYS A 364 4.53 37.93 0.92
CA LYS A 364 5.96 37.91 1.21
C LYS A 364 6.41 39.28 1.76
N ARG A 365 7.08 39.29 2.92
CA ARG A 365 7.54 40.48 3.67
C ARG A 365 6.44 41.33 4.35
N GLN A 366 5.18 40.91 4.35
CA GLN A 366 4.14 41.53 5.18
C GLN A 366 4.01 40.80 6.52
N PRO A 367 3.75 41.52 7.63
CA PRO A 367 3.52 40.89 8.92
C PRO A 367 2.25 40.02 8.89
N PRO A 368 2.18 38.95 9.70
CA PRO A 368 0.96 38.18 9.86
C PRO A 368 -0.14 39.04 10.51
N THR A 369 -1.39 38.70 10.21
CA THR A 369 -2.58 39.25 10.87
C THR A 369 -3.20 38.18 11.77
N PHE A 370 -3.99 38.57 12.77
CA PHE A 370 -4.70 37.64 13.63
C PHE A 370 -6.19 37.90 13.54
N GLU A 371 -6.96 36.85 13.29
CA GLU A 371 -8.38 36.94 12.92
C GLU A 371 -9.20 35.92 13.71
N GLY A 372 -10.49 36.18 13.89
CA GLY A 372 -11.44 35.25 14.53
C GLY A 372 -11.77 34.01 13.70
N THR A 373 -11.45 34.00 12.39
CA THR A 373 -11.73 32.87 11.49
C THR A 373 -10.69 32.70 10.40
N THR A 374 -10.60 31.50 9.82
CA THR A 374 -9.74 31.26 8.66
C THR A 374 -10.26 31.94 7.39
N LYS A 375 -9.34 32.33 6.49
CA LYS A 375 -9.67 32.91 5.17
C LYS A 375 -9.96 31.86 4.10
N THR A 376 -9.66 30.59 4.36
CA THR A 376 -9.83 29.48 3.41
C THR A 376 -10.49 28.27 4.08
N VAL A 377 -11.03 27.38 3.23
CA VAL A 377 -11.67 26.11 3.59
C VAL A 377 -11.08 25.00 2.71
N TRP A 378 -10.94 23.81 3.28
CA TRP A 378 -10.44 22.63 2.58
C TRP A 378 -11.59 21.68 2.25
N LEU A 379 -11.66 21.22 1.01
CA LEU A 379 -12.78 20.44 0.51
C LEU A 379 -12.29 19.23 -0.29
N ALA A 380 -13.04 18.14 -0.21
CA ALA A 380 -12.78 16.92 -0.98
C ALA A 380 -13.18 17.12 -2.44
N ALA A 381 -12.33 16.68 -3.35
CA ALA A 381 -12.46 16.85 -4.80
C ALA A 381 -12.03 15.60 -5.58
N GLU A 382 -12.55 15.45 -6.80
CA GLU A 382 -12.14 14.42 -7.76
C GLU A 382 -10.87 14.83 -8.51
N HIS A 383 -10.73 16.12 -8.83
CA HIS A 383 -9.61 16.71 -9.54
C HIS A 383 -8.97 17.85 -8.74
N GLU A 384 -7.70 18.11 -9.04
CA GLU A 384 -6.88 19.12 -8.35
C GLU A 384 -7.46 20.55 -8.43
N ASN A 385 -8.20 20.84 -9.50
CA ASN A 385 -8.72 22.18 -9.80
C ASN A 385 -10.25 22.28 -9.66
N ASP A 386 -10.92 21.28 -9.07
CA ASP A 386 -12.37 21.32 -8.90
C ASP A 386 -12.78 22.51 -8.02
N GLN A 387 -13.81 23.20 -8.45
CA GLN A 387 -14.42 24.32 -7.72
C GLN A 387 -15.88 24.08 -7.37
N LYS A 388 -16.51 23.03 -7.91
CA LYS A 388 -17.93 22.71 -7.73
C LYS A 388 -18.07 21.26 -7.29
N HIS A 389 -19.25 20.92 -6.77
CA HIS A 389 -19.57 19.57 -6.31
C HIS A 389 -18.61 19.01 -5.24
N LEU A 390 -18.02 19.91 -4.46
CA LEU A 390 -17.06 19.59 -3.43
C LEU A 390 -17.76 19.17 -2.12
N LEU A 391 -17.06 18.40 -1.28
CA LEU A 391 -17.58 18.00 0.04
C LEU A 391 -16.71 18.54 1.17
N PRO A 392 -17.30 19.06 2.28
CA PRO A 392 -16.52 19.40 3.47
C PRO A 392 -15.94 18.15 4.13
N PHE A 393 -14.80 18.26 4.81
CA PHE A 393 -14.21 17.13 5.53
C PHE A 393 -14.71 16.99 6.97
N GLY A 394 -14.79 15.74 7.42
CA GLY A 394 -14.77 15.37 8.83
C GLY A 394 -16.12 15.26 9.53
N TRP A 395 -17.24 15.49 8.85
CA TRP A 395 -18.55 15.48 9.49
C TRP A 395 -19.06 14.07 9.72
N ALA A 396 -19.55 13.80 10.94
CA ALA A 396 -20.13 12.52 11.32
C ALA A 396 -21.24 12.71 12.36
N VAL A 397 -22.11 11.70 12.46
CA VAL A 397 -23.10 11.59 13.54
C VAL A 397 -22.70 10.43 14.44
N VAL A 398 -22.81 10.66 15.74
CA VAL A 398 -22.59 9.65 16.78
C VAL A 398 -23.91 9.40 17.48
N GLU A 399 -24.34 8.15 17.53
CA GLU A 399 -25.45 7.66 18.34
C GLU A 399 -24.92 7.09 19.65
N ILE A 400 -25.62 7.34 20.76
CA ILE A 400 -25.34 6.84 22.10
C ILE A 400 -26.39 5.79 22.43
N ASP A 401 -25.92 4.59 22.82
CA ASP A 401 -26.75 3.42 23.11
C ASP A 401 -27.87 3.23 22.08
N PRO A 402 -27.54 3.14 20.77
CA PRO A 402 -28.52 3.10 19.71
C PRO A 402 -29.56 1.99 19.95
N GLN A 403 -30.83 2.38 20.01
CA GLN A 403 -31.98 1.49 20.10
C GLN A 403 -32.69 1.44 18.74
N GLY A 404 -32.78 0.25 18.16
CA GLY A 404 -33.37 0.03 16.84
C GLY A 404 -32.56 0.64 15.68
N ASP A 405 -33.12 0.55 14.48
CA ASP A 405 -32.58 1.17 13.28
C ASP A 405 -33.07 2.63 13.15
N LEU A 406 -32.33 3.40 12.35
CA LEU A 406 -32.66 4.76 11.93
C LEU A 406 -32.90 4.73 10.41
N PRO A 407 -34.16 4.53 9.96
CA PRO A 407 -34.45 4.28 8.54
C PRO A 407 -34.01 5.40 7.60
N GLN A 408 -34.12 6.68 8.00
CA GLN A 408 -33.69 7.79 7.14
C GLN A 408 -32.16 7.82 7.01
N LEU A 409 -31.44 7.59 8.11
CA LEU A 409 -29.97 7.50 8.10
C LEU A 409 -29.48 6.31 7.28
N LYS A 410 -30.17 5.16 7.39
CA LYS A 410 -29.84 3.94 6.65
C LYS A 410 -30.07 4.13 5.15
N ALA A 411 -31.25 4.62 4.76
CA ALA A 411 -31.57 4.95 3.37
C ALA A 411 -30.60 6.00 2.79
N TRP A 412 -30.23 7.01 3.58
CA TRP A 412 -29.22 7.98 3.17
C TRP A 412 -27.87 7.31 2.90
N CYS A 413 -27.42 6.41 3.77
CA CYS A 413 -26.18 5.65 3.57
C CYS A 413 -26.22 4.79 2.30
N GLU A 414 -27.35 4.11 2.05
CA GLU A 414 -27.55 3.29 0.85
C GLU A 414 -27.41 4.15 -0.42
N VAL A 415 -28.04 5.33 -0.46
CA VAL A 415 -27.92 6.28 -1.59
C VAL A 415 -26.47 6.75 -1.76
N GLN A 416 -25.79 7.15 -0.68
CA GLN A 416 -24.40 7.60 -0.74
C GLN A 416 -23.40 6.47 -1.10
N SER A 417 -23.81 5.21 -0.97
CA SER A 417 -22.99 4.05 -1.33
C SER A 417 -23.08 3.66 -2.79
N LYS A 418 -24.05 4.19 -3.53
CA LYS A 418 -24.23 3.91 -4.96
C LYS A 418 -22.99 4.31 -5.76
N GLY A 419 -22.57 3.45 -6.68
CA GLY A 419 -21.43 3.68 -7.55
C GLY A 419 -20.06 3.44 -6.92
N ARG A 420 -19.99 2.95 -5.67
CA ARG A 420 -18.73 2.48 -5.10
C ARG A 420 -18.26 1.20 -5.82
N PRO A 421 -16.94 1.04 -6.02
CA PRO A 421 -16.41 -0.21 -6.55
C PRO A 421 -16.64 -1.35 -5.55
N ASP A 422 -16.94 -2.55 -6.07
CA ASP A 422 -17.00 -3.76 -5.26
C ASP A 422 -15.58 -4.20 -4.88
N MET A 423 -15.12 -3.71 -3.73
CA MET A 423 -13.79 -4.04 -3.21
C MET A 423 -13.66 -5.50 -2.81
N THR A 424 -14.76 -6.19 -2.51
CA THR A 424 -14.73 -7.62 -2.18
C THR A 424 -14.39 -8.41 -3.43
N GLN A 425 -15.11 -8.16 -4.52
CA GLN A 425 -14.82 -8.77 -5.82
C GLN A 425 -13.40 -8.43 -6.30
N LEU A 426 -13.00 -7.16 -6.20
CA LEU A 426 -11.66 -6.72 -6.62
C LEU A 426 -10.54 -7.46 -5.86
N ARG A 427 -10.69 -7.65 -4.54
CA ARG A 427 -9.71 -8.39 -3.73
C ARG A 427 -9.70 -9.89 -4.04
N GLN A 428 -10.86 -10.48 -4.30
CA GLN A 428 -10.94 -11.88 -4.72
C GLN A 428 -10.22 -12.10 -6.05
N GLN A 429 -10.45 -11.21 -7.03
CA GLN A 429 -9.73 -11.25 -8.30
C GLN A 429 -8.23 -11.06 -8.11
N PHE A 430 -7.83 -10.07 -7.30
CA PHE A 430 -6.44 -9.81 -7.00
C PHE A 430 -5.73 -11.00 -6.35
N GLU A 431 -6.36 -11.65 -5.38
CA GLU A 431 -5.75 -12.82 -4.72
C GLU A 431 -5.66 -14.01 -5.70
N ALA A 432 -6.66 -14.22 -6.56
CA ALA A 432 -6.59 -15.22 -7.62
C ALA A 432 -5.44 -14.95 -8.60
N ASP A 433 -5.28 -13.71 -9.07
CA ASP A 433 -4.21 -13.29 -9.98
C ASP A 433 -2.83 -13.47 -9.32
N LYS A 434 -2.73 -13.14 -8.03
CA LYS A 434 -1.50 -13.32 -7.24
C LYS A 434 -1.12 -14.79 -7.10
N GLN A 435 -2.08 -15.66 -6.79
CA GLN A 435 -1.84 -17.11 -6.71
C GLN A 435 -1.43 -17.68 -8.06
N ALA A 436 -2.10 -17.29 -9.14
CA ALA A 436 -1.75 -17.70 -10.50
C ALA A 436 -0.33 -17.24 -10.89
N ALA A 437 0.04 -16.00 -10.59
CA ALA A 437 1.38 -15.48 -10.85
C ALA A 437 2.45 -16.21 -10.02
N MET A 438 2.15 -16.58 -8.77
CA MET A 438 3.06 -17.35 -7.93
C MET A 438 3.27 -18.77 -8.46
N GLN A 439 2.19 -19.44 -8.89
CA GLN A 439 2.25 -20.77 -9.52
C GLN A 439 3.07 -20.73 -10.80
N GLN A 440 2.80 -19.77 -11.69
CA GLN A 440 3.56 -19.63 -12.94
C GLN A 440 5.05 -19.38 -12.68
N LYS A 441 5.40 -18.57 -11.67
CA LYS A 441 6.79 -18.33 -11.27
C LYS A 441 7.45 -19.60 -10.71
N ALA A 442 6.72 -20.39 -9.92
CA ALA A 442 7.22 -21.66 -9.38
C ALA A 442 7.45 -22.70 -10.49
N GLU A 443 6.53 -22.81 -11.45
CA GLU A 443 6.66 -23.70 -12.61
C GLU A 443 7.86 -23.31 -13.48
N GLN A 444 8.04 -22.01 -13.76
CA GLN A 444 9.20 -21.52 -14.50
C GLN A 444 10.51 -21.79 -13.77
N ALA A 445 10.55 -21.63 -12.44
CA ALA A 445 11.72 -21.94 -11.63
C ALA A 445 12.02 -23.44 -11.63
N ALA A 446 11.00 -24.30 -11.53
CA ALA A 446 11.15 -25.75 -11.61
C ALA A 446 11.69 -26.20 -12.98
N LEU A 447 11.17 -25.64 -14.08
CA LEU A 447 11.66 -25.93 -15.42
C LEU A 447 13.11 -25.45 -15.62
N ALA A 448 13.46 -24.27 -15.08
CA ALA A 448 14.83 -23.77 -15.12
C ALA A 448 15.80 -24.64 -14.31
N ALA A 449 15.37 -25.11 -13.13
CA ALA A 449 16.15 -26.04 -12.30
C ALA A 449 16.37 -27.37 -13.02
N GLN A 450 15.33 -27.95 -13.63
CA GLN A 450 15.44 -29.18 -14.42
C GLN A 450 16.41 -29.02 -15.59
N ARG A 451 16.34 -27.88 -16.32
CA ARG A 451 17.28 -27.61 -17.43
C ARG A 451 18.73 -27.49 -16.94
N LEU A 452 18.94 -26.86 -15.78
CA LEU A 452 20.27 -26.73 -15.19
C LEU A 452 20.82 -28.09 -14.74
N GLU A 453 19.99 -28.93 -14.12
CA GLU A 453 20.35 -30.29 -13.72
C GLU A 453 20.66 -31.16 -14.94
N ALA A 454 19.84 -31.10 -15.99
CA ALA A 454 20.10 -31.81 -17.24
C ALA A 454 21.43 -31.39 -17.87
N LYS A 455 21.72 -30.08 -17.89
CA LYS A 455 22.99 -29.56 -18.41
C LYS A 455 24.19 -30.02 -17.57
N LYS A 456 24.08 -29.98 -16.24
CA LYS A 456 25.13 -30.49 -15.33
C LYS A 456 25.35 -31.99 -15.49
N ALA A 457 24.28 -32.76 -15.68
CA ALA A 457 24.36 -34.19 -15.91
C ALA A 457 25.05 -34.51 -17.25
N GLU A 458 24.75 -33.73 -18.30
CA GLU A 458 25.41 -33.84 -19.60
C GLU A 458 26.90 -33.47 -19.52
N GLU A 459 27.24 -32.37 -18.83
CA GLU A 459 28.64 -31.96 -18.60
C GLU A 459 29.41 -33.00 -17.79
N LEU A 460 28.82 -33.56 -16.71
CA LEU A 460 29.45 -34.62 -15.92
C LEU A 460 29.62 -35.91 -16.72
N ALA A 461 28.62 -36.27 -17.54
CA ALA A 461 28.72 -37.42 -18.44
C ALA A 461 29.83 -37.22 -19.48
N ALA A 462 29.97 -36.00 -20.03
CA ALA A 462 31.05 -35.65 -20.95
C ALA A 462 32.42 -35.70 -20.25
N GLN A 463 32.54 -35.16 -19.03
CA GLN A 463 33.78 -35.21 -18.23
C GLN A 463 34.20 -36.64 -17.91
N LYS A 464 33.27 -37.48 -17.42
CA LYS A 464 33.55 -38.91 -17.18
C LYS A 464 33.99 -39.64 -18.44
N ARG A 465 33.40 -39.30 -19.60
CA ARG A 465 33.85 -39.85 -20.89
C ARG A 465 35.26 -39.41 -21.24
N THR A 466 35.60 -38.14 -21.05
CA THR A 466 36.96 -37.64 -21.32
C THR A 466 37.99 -38.22 -20.36
N GLU A 467 37.68 -38.38 -19.07
CA GLU A 467 38.57 -38.99 -18.08
C GLU A 467 38.78 -40.48 -18.37
N ALA A 468 37.70 -41.21 -18.71
CA ALA A 468 37.81 -42.59 -19.14
C ALA A 468 38.75 -42.72 -20.36
N LEU A 469 38.57 -41.88 -21.38
CA LEU A 469 39.45 -41.87 -22.57
C LEU A 469 40.90 -41.50 -22.22
N ALA A 470 41.14 -40.56 -21.31
CA ALA A 470 42.47 -40.14 -20.89
C ALA A 470 43.19 -41.22 -20.04
N SER A 471 42.45 -42.06 -19.32
CA SER A 471 42.99 -43.18 -18.55
C SER A 471 43.35 -44.41 -19.41
N MET A 472 42.90 -44.45 -20.67
CA MET A 472 43.22 -45.53 -21.60
C MET A 472 44.61 -45.35 -22.21
N SER A 473 45.27 -46.47 -22.51
CA SER A 473 46.46 -46.48 -23.37
C SER A 473 46.16 -45.87 -24.74
N ALA A 474 47.18 -45.41 -25.46
CA ALA A 474 47.01 -44.88 -26.82
C ALA A 474 46.31 -45.88 -27.76
N GLN A 475 46.55 -47.18 -27.55
CA GLN A 475 45.91 -48.30 -28.25
C GLN A 475 44.46 -48.47 -27.79
N GLY A 476 44.20 -48.38 -26.48
CA GLY A 476 42.85 -48.39 -25.91
C GLY A 476 41.96 -47.26 -26.45
N GLN A 477 42.52 -46.07 -26.66
CA GLN A 477 41.80 -44.94 -27.28
C GLN A 477 41.39 -45.23 -28.73
N LEU A 478 42.25 -45.91 -29.51
CA LEU A 478 41.92 -46.30 -30.89
C LEU A 478 40.82 -47.36 -30.93
N ILE A 479 40.85 -48.34 -30.01
CA ILE A 479 39.80 -49.36 -29.86
C ILE A 479 38.47 -48.68 -29.49
N GLU A 480 38.48 -47.77 -28.52
CA GLU A 480 37.29 -47.08 -28.05
C GLU A 480 36.71 -46.12 -29.10
N ALA A 481 37.57 -45.43 -29.88
CA ALA A 481 37.11 -44.61 -31.00
C ALA A 481 36.37 -45.43 -32.08
N LEU A 482 36.86 -46.64 -32.38
CA LEU A 482 36.19 -47.54 -33.32
C LEU A 482 34.90 -48.12 -32.71
N ARG A 483 34.90 -48.46 -31.42
CA ARG A 483 33.68 -48.87 -30.69
C ARG A 483 32.60 -47.80 -30.77
N GLN A 484 32.94 -46.54 -30.48
CA GLN A 484 31.99 -45.42 -30.53
C GLN A 484 31.40 -45.22 -31.92
N LYS A 485 32.20 -45.36 -32.99
CA LYS A 485 31.67 -45.34 -34.36
C LYS A 485 30.65 -46.46 -34.60
N CYS A 486 30.92 -47.67 -34.07
CA CYS A 486 29.99 -48.80 -34.15
C CYS A 486 28.71 -48.54 -33.35
N GLU A 487 28.80 -48.10 -32.10
CA GLU A 487 27.64 -47.80 -31.25
C GLU A 487 26.78 -46.65 -31.82
N ASN A 488 27.42 -45.61 -32.36
CA ASN A 488 26.72 -44.50 -33.01
C ASN A 488 25.98 -44.98 -34.28
N TRP A 489 26.57 -45.90 -35.05
CA TRP A 489 25.87 -46.53 -36.17
C TRP A 489 24.71 -47.41 -35.69
N ALA A 490 24.92 -48.22 -34.65
CA ALA A 490 23.89 -49.08 -34.06
C ALA A 490 22.70 -48.27 -33.53
N SER A 491 22.95 -47.11 -32.89
CA SER A 491 21.89 -46.23 -32.38
C SER A 491 20.96 -45.67 -33.48
N LYS A 492 21.43 -45.67 -34.74
CA LYS A 492 20.68 -45.22 -35.92
C LYS A 492 20.02 -46.36 -36.69
N MET A 493 20.21 -47.62 -36.26
CA MET A 493 19.56 -48.80 -36.81
C MET A 493 18.19 -49.05 -36.13
N PRO A 494 17.30 -49.85 -36.72
CA PRO A 494 16.00 -50.17 -36.12
C PRO A 494 16.15 -50.78 -34.71
N PRO A 495 15.26 -50.44 -33.75
CA PRO A 495 14.00 -49.71 -33.91
C PRO A 495 14.10 -48.17 -33.85
N HIS A 496 15.28 -47.60 -33.61
CA HIS A 496 15.46 -46.16 -33.33
C HIS A 496 15.93 -45.33 -34.54
N GLY A 497 16.18 -45.96 -35.70
CA GLY A 497 16.44 -45.27 -36.95
C GLY A 497 16.37 -46.19 -38.18
N ASN A 498 16.71 -45.66 -39.35
CA ASN A 498 16.54 -46.33 -40.65
C ASN A 498 17.85 -46.86 -41.26
N PHE A 499 18.96 -46.83 -40.52
CA PHE A 499 20.24 -47.30 -41.04
C PHE A 499 20.21 -48.84 -41.13
N LYS A 500 20.83 -49.37 -42.18
CA LYS A 500 21.01 -50.82 -42.35
C LYS A 500 22.42 -51.21 -41.91
N HIS A 501 22.65 -52.51 -41.78
CA HIS A 501 23.98 -53.06 -41.62
C HIS A 501 24.88 -52.56 -42.76
N GLN A 502 26.09 -52.11 -42.44
CA GLN A 502 27.10 -51.82 -43.44
C GLN A 502 27.62 -53.11 -44.06
N GLU A 503 28.03 -53.03 -45.31
CA GLU A 503 28.59 -54.16 -46.03
C GLU A 503 30.00 -54.50 -45.51
N ALA A 504 30.30 -55.78 -45.31
CA ALA A 504 31.62 -56.26 -44.91
C ALA A 504 32.64 -56.21 -46.07
N ASN A 505 32.95 -54.99 -46.54
CA ASN A 505 33.74 -54.76 -47.75
C ASN A 505 34.97 -53.87 -47.49
N LEU A 506 36.16 -54.38 -47.79
CA LEU A 506 37.44 -53.68 -47.59
C LEU A 506 37.72 -52.60 -48.64
N ALA A 507 37.10 -52.69 -49.82
CA ALA A 507 37.25 -51.71 -50.90
C ALA A 507 36.34 -50.49 -50.73
N LYS A 508 35.40 -50.54 -49.78
CA LYS A 508 34.43 -49.49 -49.50
C LYS A 508 34.74 -48.81 -48.18
N ALA A 509 34.73 -47.49 -48.17
CA ALA A 509 34.89 -46.72 -46.94
C ALA A 509 33.75 -47.04 -45.96
N GLY A 510 34.09 -47.46 -44.75
CA GLY A 510 33.11 -47.90 -43.75
C GLY A 510 33.75 -48.55 -42.54
N LEU A 511 32.92 -48.94 -41.57
CA LEU A 511 33.34 -49.51 -40.28
C LEU A 511 34.18 -50.78 -40.44
N PHE A 512 33.87 -51.60 -41.44
CA PHE A 512 34.63 -52.83 -41.73
C PHE A 512 36.05 -52.53 -42.24
N GLN A 513 36.22 -51.48 -43.06
CA GLN A 513 37.52 -51.04 -43.53
C GLN A 513 38.34 -50.38 -42.41
N ASP A 514 37.72 -49.55 -41.58
CA ASP A 514 38.34 -48.92 -40.41
C ASP A 514 38.83 -49.98 -39.41
N ALA A 515 38.00 -51.00 -39.15
CA ALA A 515 38.34 -52.15 -38.32
C ALA A 515 39.53 -52.95 -38.86
N ASN A 516 39.57 -53.19 -40.17
CA ASN A 516 40.68 -53.91 -40.79
C ASN A 516 41.99 -53.13 -40.70
N LYS A 517 41.95 -51.80 -40.90
CA LYS A 517 43.13 -50.94 -40.72
C LYS A 517 43.66 -51.02 -39.29
N LEU A 518 42.77 -50.93 -38.30
CA LEU A 518 43.15 -51.00 -36.89
C LEU A 518 43.69 -52.40 -36.51
N ALA A 519 43.06 -53.47 -36.98
CA ALA A 519 43.53 -54.83 -36.77
C ALA A 519 44.90 -55.10 -37.42
N ALA A 520 45.12 -54.59 -38.64
CA ALA A 520 46.42 -54.68 -39.31
C ALA A 520 47.50 -53.90 -38.56
N GLN A 521 47.18 -52.69 -38.08
CA GLN A 521 48.06 -51.86 -37.26
C GLN A 521 48.44 -52.58 -35.96
N ALA A 522 47.46 -53.15 -35.26
CA ALA A 522 47.67 -53.88 -34.00
C ALA A 522 48.58 -55.11 -34.15
N LEU A 523 48.58 -55.75 -35.31
CA LEU A 523 49.43 -56.91 -35.60
C LEU A 523 50.84 -56.50 -36.06
N ALA A 524 50.99 -55.37 -36.73
CA ALA A 524 52.26 -54.90 -37.27
C ALA A 524 53.11 -54.13 -36.26
N GLU A 525 52.47 -53.37 -35.36
CA GLU A 525 53.19 -52.48 -34.45
C GLU A 525 53.54 -53.19 -33.13
N PRO A 526 54.81 -53.12 -32.67
CA PRO A 526 55.27 -53.82 -31.45
C PRO A 526 54.71 -53.20 -30.16
N GLN A 527 54.18 -51.99 -30.22
CA GLN A 527 53.58 -51.26 -29.10
C GLN A 527 52.20 -51.76 -28.67
N TRP A 528 51.58 -52.69 -29.41
CA TRP A 528 50.33 -53.32 -29.01
C TRP A 528 50.58 -54.53 -28.12
N SER A 529 50.13 -54.45 -26.86
CA SER A 529 50.26 -55.57 -25.92
C SER A 529 49.33 -56.72 -26.30
N GLY A 530 49.61 -57.94 -25.82
CA GLY A 530 48.70 -59.08 -25.99
C GLY A 530 47.31 -58.82 -25.40
N HIS A 531 47.25 -58.02 -24.34
CA HIS A 531 46.00 -57.57 -23.73
C HIS A 531 45.21 -56.63 -24.67
N ASP A 532 45.85 -55.63 -25.29
CA ASP A 532 45.18 -54.70 -26.21
C ASP A 532 44.70 -55.38 -27.49
N LYS A 533 45.48 -56.34 -28.01
CA LYS A 533 45.07 -57.15 -29.18
C LYS A 533 43.86 -58.02 -28.87
N GLY A 534 43.83 -58.64 -27.68
CA GLY A 534 42.67 -59.36 -27.17
C GLY A 534 41.44 -58.47 -27.02
N ALA A 535 41.60 -57.28 -26.41
CA ALA A 535 40.53 -56.30 -26.24
C ALA A 535 39.97 -55.79 -27.58
N LEU A 536 40.82 -55.58 -28.59
CA LEU A 536 40.38 -55.23 -29.94
C LEU A 536 39.58 -56.37 -30.57
N ALA A 537 40.05 -57.61 -30.49
CA ALA A 537 39.34 -58.78 -31.02
C ALA A 537 37.94 -58.93 -30.41
N ASP A 538 37.82 -58.75 -29.09
CA ASP A 538 36.55 -58.84 -28.39
C ASP A 538 35.61 -57.69 -28.73
N MET A 539 36.13 -56.46 -28.86
CA MET A 539 35.34 -55.30 -29.31
C MET A 539 34.79 -55.52 -30.73
N LEU A 540 35.62 -56.02 -31.66
CA LEU A 540 35.19 -56.33 -33.03
C LEU A 540 34.08 -57.39 -33.05
N GLU A 541 34.20 -58.46 -32.26
CA GLU A 541 33.16 -59.50 -32.18
C GLU A 541 31.87 -59.01 -31.51
N GLN A 542 31.95 -58.10 -30.54
CA GLN A 542 30.77 -57.64 -29.78
C GLN A 542 30.06 -56.44 -30.39
N CYS A 543 30.81 -55.52 -31.00
CA CYS A 543 30.30 -54.22 -31.45
C CYS A 543 30.19 -54.14 -32.97
N LEU A 544 31.23 -54.56 -33.71
CA LEU A 544 31.23 -54.46 -35.17
C LEU A 544 30.25 -55.45 -35.82
N SER A 545 30.13 -56.66 -35.24
CA SER A 545 29.21 -57.71 -35.69
C SER A 545 27.73 -57.29 -35.69
N LYS A 546 27.36 -56.30 -34.86
CA LYS A 546 25.99 -55.78 -34.75
C LYS A 546 25.64 -54.76 -35.82
N VAL A 547 26.64 -54.21 -36.52
CA VAL A 547 26.47 -53.09 -37.45
C VAL A 547 27.01 -53.39 -38.85
N VAL A 548 27.72 -54.49 -39.04
CA VAL A 548 28.24 -54.96 -40.32
C VAL A 548 27.66 -56.33 -40.66
N ALA A 549 27.24 -56.53 -41.91
CA ALA A 549 26.80 -57.80 -42.45
C ALA A 549 27.35 -58.03 -43.87
N PRO A 550 27.66 -59.28 -44.28
CA PRO A 550 27.63 -60.51 -43.47
C PRO A 550 28.71 -60.50 -42.38
N TRP A 551 28.57 -61.35 -41.34
CA TRP A 551 29.55 -61.49 -40.27
C TRP A 551 29.83 -62.98 -39.98
N GLY A 552 30.52 -63.63 -40.91
CA GLY A 552 30.80 -65.07 -40.91
C GLY A 552 32.26 -65.41 -40.65
N ARG A 553 32.68 -66.60 -41.08
CA ARG A 553 34.07 -67.09 -40.92
C ARG A 553 35.05 -66.28 -41.77
N ASP A 554 34.63 -65.87 -42.96
CA ASP A 554 35.48 -65.16 -43.91
C ASP A 554 35.78 -63.73 -43.45
N GLU A 555 34.82 -63.05 -42.84
CA GLU A 555 35.00 -61.69 -42.31
C GLU A 555 35.94 -61.67 -41.10
N ARG A 556 35.79 -62.65 -40.20
CA ARG A 556 36.70 -62.83 -39.06
C ARG A 556 38.13 -63.12 -39.50
N LYS A 557 38.28 -63.90 -40.58
CA LYS A 557 39.57 -64.21 -41.19
C LYS A 557 40.19 -62.96 -41.84
N LYS A 558 39.39 -62.15 -42.55
CA LYS A 558 39.84 -60.88 -43.14
C LYS A 558 40.35 -59.90 -42.07
N LEU A 559 39.66 -59.78 -40.95
CA LEU A 559 40.07 -58.95 -39.81
C LEU A 559 41.13 -59.61 -38.91
N LYS A 560 41.60 -60.81 -39.24
CA LYS A 560 42.64 -61.56 -38.51
C LYS A 560 42.34 -61.71 -37.00
N ILE A 561 41.08 -61.97 -36.64
CA ILE A 561 40.63 -62.03 -35.24
C ILE A 561 41.37 -63.13 -34.44
N SER A 562 41.64 -64.30 -35.03
CA SER A 562 42.43 -65.35 -34.38
C SER A 562 43.86 -64.90 -34.06
N ALA A 563 44.51 -64.22 -35.02
CA ALA A 563 45.87 -63.70 -34.82
C ALA A 563 45.94 -62.62 -33.74
N LEU A 564 44.89 -61.79 -33.61
CA LEU A 564 44.77 -60.82 -32.51
C LEU A 564 44.62 -61.49 -31.14
N ARG A 565 44.03 -62.69 -31.09
CA ARG A 565 43.92 -63.52 -29.87
C ARG A 565 45.15 -64.39 -29.60
N GLY A 566 46.17 -64.35 -30.46
CA GLY A 566 47.37 -65.18 -30.35
C GLY A 566 47.12 -66.65 -30.70
N GLN A 567 46.09 -66.95 -31.50
CA GLN A 567 45.67 -68.28 -31.93
C GLN A 567 45.98 -68.55 -33.40
#